data_AF-A0A3T0L1U4-F1
#
_entry.id   AF-A0A3T0L1U4-F1
#
_cell.length_a   1.000
_cell.length_b   1.000
_cell.length_c   1.000
_cell.angle_alpha   90.00
_cell.angle_beta   90.00
_cell.angle_gamma   90.00
#
_symmetry.space_group_name_H-M   'P 1'
#
loop_
_entity.id
_entity.type
_entity.pdbx_description
1 polymer ?
#
loop_
_entity_poly.entity_id
_entity_poly.type
_entity_poly.pdbx_seq_one_letter_code
_entity_poly.pdbx_strand_id
1 'polypeptide(L)'
;MKPFKHKNLKEIVKNFTPNWFTLNMGTGISFLIMHNTRINFPYENIILKSFWVMDIFFFLLFSILFLSRIIFFPETVKLMLKHPVQSMFLGAIPMGLVPILEGFTVFKVNLPGIHYLNVSLFLWWFDAFLAVTIGLGVVFLMFTIQKEHSLKNMTAVWLLPIVACEVTASAGGFLAPYFNIHTAKVLIFSSYVLWSFSVPLAFSVLVILFLRLVTHKLPDIAMATTSWLTLGPLGTGALSLLLLGHASDIKLHENFGEFLNHFGIITGILIWGYALWWWIMSWLITLKYFKEGLPFSMGWWAFTFPVGVFTASTYAIYNLTGYEIFKILGYIFTVQLLTFWFIVFFKTLPGIWSGYLFNAPCLSEESGLPKNMEECKKFKEKD
;
A
#
# COMPACT_ATOMS: atom_id res chain seq x y z
N MET A 1 23.91 -14.48 13.82
CA MET A 1 22.89 -15.24 13.08
C MET A 1 23.58 -16.24 12.17
N LYS A 2 23.18 -17.52 12.18
CA LYS A 2 23.73 -18.50 11.23
C LYS A 2 23.20 -18.17 9.82
N PRO A 3 24.02 -18.29 8.76
CA PRO A 3 23.55 -18.11 7.37
C PRO A 3 22.46 -19.12 7.03
N PHE A 4 21.77 -18.90 5.92
CA PHE A 4 20.76 -19.73 5.23
C PHE A 4 21.16 -21.24 5.12
N LYS A 5 21.32 -21.94 6.24
CA LYS A 5 21.66 -23.36 6.33
C LYS A 5 20.40 -24.08 6.80
N HIS A 6 19.86 -24.89 5.90
CA HIS A 6 18.75 -25.83 6.08
C HIS A 6 17.31 -25.31 5.85
N LYS A 7 17.06 -24.52 4.81
CA LYS A 7 15.70 -24.42 4.27
C LYS A 7 15.67 -24.78 2.79
N ASN A 8 14.83 -25.75 2.47
CA ASN A 8 14.60 -26.16 1.10
C ASN A 8 13.78 -25.06 0.40
N LEU A 9 14.12 -24.68 -0.84
CA LEU A 9 13.37 -23.68 -1.63
C LEU A 9 11.86 -23.98 -1.64
N LYS A 10 11.53 -25.28 -1.61
CA LYS A 10 10.19 -25.83 -1.44
C LYS A 10 9.42 -25.23 -0.25
N GLU A 11 10.06 -25.09 0.92
CA GLU A 11 9.42 -24.57 2.14
C GLU A 11 9.21 -23.06 2.07
N ILE A 12 10.13 -22.33 1.45
CA ILE A 12 10.01 -20.89 1.22
C ILE A 12 8.78 -20.62 0.36
N VAL A 13 8.67 -21.32 -0.77
CA VAL A 13 7.53 -21.19 -1.68
C VAL A 13 6.23 -21.58 -0.98
N LYS A 14 6.21 -22.70 -0.25
CA LYS A 14 5.02 -23.18 0.47
C LYS A 14 4.50 -22.16 1.50
N ASN A 15 5.40 -21.44 2.18
CA ASN A 15 5.07 -20.51 3.26
C ASN A 15 5.04 -19.04 2.82
N PHE A 16 5.31 -18.74 1.54
CA PHE A 16 5.40 -17.36 1.05
C PHE A 16 4.05 -16.64 1.13
N THR A 17 3.96 -15.56 1.91
CA THR A 17 2.71 -14.82 2.13
C THR A 17 2.67 -13.49 1.34
N PRO A 18 1.48 -12.98 1.01
CA PRO A 18 1.37 -11.72 0.24
C PRO A 18 1.93 -10.48 0.95
N ASN A 19 2.18 -10.54 2.26
CA ASN A 19 2.74 -9.41 3.01
C ASN A 19 4.10 -8.93 2.48
N TRP A 20 4.86 -9.76 1.77
CA TRP A 20 6.13 -9.35 1.15
C TRP A 20 5.94 -8.26 0.10
N PHE A 21 4.76 -8.18 -0.56
CA PHE A 21 4.47 -7.10 -1.50
C PHE A 21 4.44 -5.72 -0.84
N THR A 22 4.30 -5.61 0.49
CA THR A 22 4.39 -4.31 1.17
C THR A 22 5.80 -3.71 1.09
N LEU A 23 6.84 -4.54 0.91
CA LEU A 23 8.21 -4.09 0.71
C LEU A 23 8.39 -3.43 -0.66
N ASN A 24 7.85 -4.06 -1.71
CA ASN A 24 7.80 -3.49 -3.05
C ASN A 24 6.96 -2.20 -3.02
N MET A 25 5.69 -2.28 -2.62
CA MET A 25 4.80 -1.13 -2.47
C MET A 25 5.44 0.06 -1.73
N GLY A 26 6.13 -0.19 -0.60
CA GLY A 26 6.86 0.83 0.16
C GLY A 26 8.07 1.43 -0.57
N THR A 27 8.79 0.61 -1.32
CA THR A 27 9.93 1.03 -2.15
C THR A 27 9.48 1.87 -3.34
N GLY A 28 8.43 1.44 -4.04
CA GLY A 28 7.80 2.15 -5.14
C GLY A 28 7.34 3.56 -4.74
N ILE A 29 6.56 3.69 -3.67
CA ILE A 29 6.11 5.03 -3.26
C ILE A 29 7.26 5.95 -2.85
N SER A 30 8.36 5.40 -2.32
CA SER A 30 9.50 6.19 -1.86
C SER A 30 10.15 6.94 -3.02
N PHE A 31 10.32 6.29 -4.18
CA PHE A 31 10.87 6.99 -5.35
C PHE A 31 9.90 8.01 -5.95
N LEU A 32 8.60 7.71 -5.97
CA LEU A 32 7.59 8.66 -6.45
C LEU A 32 7.57 9.93 -5.60
N ILE A 33 7.69 9.79 -4.27
CA ILE A 33 7.75 10.93 -3.37
C ILE A 33 9.04 11.71 -3.55
N MET A 34 10.19 11.04 -3.65
CA MET A 34 11.45 11.72 -3.95
C MET A 34 11.35 12.50 -5.28
N HIS A 35 10.75 11.92 -6.32
CA HIS A 35 10.50 12.62 -7.59
C HIS A 35 9.58 13.85 -7.43
N ASN A 36 8.53 13.73 -6.62
CA ASN A 36 7.58 14.82 -6.38
C ASN A 36 8.16 16.00 -5.59
N THR A 37 9.29 15.82 -4.88
CA THR A 37 10.00 16.92 -4.21
C THR A 37 10.48 17.99 -5.18
N ARG A 38 10.76 17.62 -6.45
CA ARG A 38 11.39 18.47 -7.47
C ARG A 38 12.71 19.12 -6.99
N ILE A 39 13.39 18.50 -6.03
CA ILE A 39 14.71 18.95 -5.59
C ILE A 39 15.71 18.43 -6.61
N ASN A 40 16.20 19.33 -7.47
CA ASN A 40 17.23 18.99 -8.42
C ASN A 40 18.58 18.90 -7.69
N PHE A 41 19.16 17.70 -7.65
CA PHE A 41 20.53 17.50 -7.17
C PHE A 41 21.32 16.57 -8.10
N PRO A 42 22.66 16.65 -8.11
CA PRO A 42 23.48 15.75 -8.91
C PRO A 42 23.11 14.29 -8.58
N TYR A 43 22.86 13.47 -9.60
CA TYR A 43 22.51 12.04 -9.49
C TYR A 43 21.06 11.71 -9.07
N GLU A 44 20.15 12.69 -8.96
CA GLU A 44 18.73 12.44 -8.65
C GLU A 44 18.13 11.34 -9.55
N ASN A 45 18.23 11.49 -10.88
CA ASN A 45 17.71 10.51 -11.84
C ASN A 45 18.28 9.09 -11.63
N ILE A 46 19.55 8.97 -11.22
CA ILE A 46 20.18 7.66 -10.97
C ILE A 46 19.58 7.04 -9.73
N ILE A 47 19.41 7.81 -8.65
CA ILE A 47 18.84 7.32 -7.39
C ILE A 47 17.38 6.92 -7.58
N LEU A 48 16.56 7.78 -8.19
CA LEU A 48 15.15 7.50 -8.46
C LEU A 48 14.98 6.24 -9.31
N LYS A 49 15.75 6.14 -10.41
CA LYS A 49 15.69 4.98 -11.29
C LYS A 49 16.22 3.71 -10.60
N SER A 50 17.19 3.81 -9.71
CA SER A 50 17.68 2.67 -8.92
C SER A 50 16.60 2.12 -7.98
N PHE A 51 15.86 3.00 -7.30
CA PHE A 51 14.72 2.58 -6.49
C PHE A 51 13.62 1.94 -7.34
N TRP A 52 13.32 2.50 -8.51
CA TRP A 52 12.31 1.93 -9.41
C TRP A 52 12.71 0.56 -9.99
N VAL A 53 13.99 0.37 -10.35
CA VAL A 53 14.50 -0.95 -10.78
C VAL A 53 14.46 -1.95 -9.62
N MET A 54 14.82 -1.52 -8.41
CA MET A 54 14.70 -2.34 -7.21
C MET A 54 13.25 -2.72 -6.92
N ASP A 55 12.32 -1.80 -7.15
CA ASP A 55 10.88 -2.02 -7.01
C ASP A 55 10.37 -3.09 -7.98
N ILE A 56 10.71 -2.97 -9.27
CA ILE A 56 10.42 -3.98 -10.30
C ILE A 56 11.00 -5.35 -9.90
N PHE A 57 12.25 -5.38 -9.44
CA PHE A 57 12.91 -6.61 -9.02
C PHE A 57 12.14 -7.30 -7.89
N PHE A 58 11.75 -6.57 -6.85
CA PHE A 58 10.97 -7.11 -5.74
C PHE A 58 9.60 -7.60 -6.18
N PHE A 59 8.88 -6.83 -7.00
CA PHE A 59 7.58 -7.23 -7.52
C PHE A 59 7.65 -8.53 -8.32
N LEU A 60 8.63 -8.65 -9.23
CA LEU A 60 8.82 -9.86 -10.04
C LEU A 60 9.21 -11.06 -9.18
N LEU A 61 10.14 -10.88 -8.24
CA LEU A 61 10.56 -11.94 -7.31
C LEU A 61 9.38 -12.47 -6.49
N PHE A 62 8.60 -11.56 -5.89
CA PHE A 62 7.46 -11.94 -5.06
C PHE A 62 6.31 -12.53 -5.89
N SER A 63 6.11 -12.04 -7.11
CA SER A 63 5.14 -12.62 -8.05
C SER A 63 5.53 -14.04 -8.43
N ILE A 64 6.80 -14.31 -8.75
CA ILE A 64 7.28 -15.65 -9.07
C ILE A 64 7.11 -16.59 -7.87
N LEU A 65 7.47 -16.16 -6.66
CA LEU A 65 7.30 -16.97 -5.45
C LEU A 65 5.84 -17.25 -5.13
N PHE A 66 4.96 -16.25 -5.28
CA PHE A 66 3.53 -16.41 -5.02
C PHE A 66 2.83 -17.27 -6.07
N LEU A 67 3.14 -17.07 -7.35
CA LEU A 67 2.63 -17.92 -8.44
C LEU A 67 3.12 -19.37 -8.26
N SER A 68 4.38 -19.56 -7.86
CA SER A 68 4.90 -20.89 -7.52
C SER A 68 4.12 -21.53 -6.37
N ARG A 69 3.72 -20.74 -5.34
CA ARG A 69 2.86 -21.24 -4.25
C ARG A 69 1.49 -21.66 -4.76
N ILE A 70 0.89 -20.89 -5.67
CA ILE A 70 -0.41 -21.19 -6.27
C ILE A 70 -0.37 -22.49 -7.09
N ILE A 71 0.68 -22.67 -7.91
CA ILE A 71 0.81 -23.82 -8.82
C ILE A 71 1.20 -25.10 -8.05
N PHE A 72 2.21 -25.02 -7.18
CA PHE A 72 2.77 -26.22 -6.54
C PHE A 72 2.15 -26.56 -5.18
N PHE A 73 1.49 -25.60 -4.51
CA PHE A 73 0.90 -25.78 -3.18
C PHE A 73 -0.51 -25.17 -3.05
N PRO A 74 -1.47 -25.48 -3.96
CA PRO A 74 -2.79 -24.85 -3.98
C PRO A 74 -3.58 -24.99 -2.67
N GLU A 75 -3.42 -26.10 -1.95
CA GLU A 75 -4.07 -26.30 -0.65
C GLU A 75 -3.64 -25.28 0.40
N THR A 76 -2.38 -24.83 0.36
CA THR A 76 -1.90 -23.78 1.27
C THR A 76 -2.46 -22.40 0.94
N VAL A 77 -2.83 -22.17 -0.32
CA VAL A 77 -3.46 -20.91 -0.76
C VAL A 77 -4.89 -20.84 -0.27
N LYS A 78 -5.65 -21.95 -0.34
CA LYS A 78 -6.99 -22.03 0.25
C LYS A 78 -6.98 -21.70 1.74
N LEU A 79 -5.98 -22.20 2.48
CA LEU A 79 -5.82 -21.86 3.91
C LEU A 79 -5.51 -20.38 4.11
N MET A 80 -4.63 -19.80 3.29
CA MET A 80 -4.31 -18.36 3.35
C MET A 80 -5.54 -17.48 3.06
N LEU A 81 -6.36 -17.84 2.07
CA LEU A 81 -7.60 -17.13 1.75
C LEU A 81 -8.64 -17.18 2.89
N LYS A 82 -8.65 -18.27 3.66
CA LYS A 82 -9.51 -18.42 4.85
C LYS A 82 -8.99 -17.69 6.08
N HIS A 83 -7.71 -17.29 6.09
CA HIS A 83 -7.10 -16.62 7.23
C HIS A 83 -7.50 -15.13 7.28
N PRO A 84 -7.98 -14.61 8.44
CA PRO A 84 -8.55 -13.25 8.54
C PRO A 84 -7.52 -12.13 8.34
N VAL A 85 -6.23 -12.37 8.60
CA VAL A 85 -5.14 -11.40 8.40
C VAL A 85 -4.37 -11.59 7.08
N GLN A 86 -3.91 -12.81 6.75
CA GLN A 86 -3.02 -13.02 5.60
C GLN A 86 -3.67 -12.67 4.24
N SER A 87 -4.96 -12.97 4.08
CA SER A 87 -5.72 -12.68 2.87
C SER A 87 -5.82 -11.17 2.58
N MET A 88 -5.82 -10.33 3.62
CA MET A 88 -5.89 -8.87 3.49
C MET A 88 -4.69 -8.30 2.72
N PHE A 89 -3.52 -8.91 2.90
CA PHE A 89 -2.30 -8.48 2.21
C PHE A 89 -2.31 -8.76 0.69
N LEU A 90 -3.30 -9.49 0.16
CA LEU A 90 -3.48 -9.60 -1.29
C LEU A 90 -3.65 -8.22 -1.94
N GLY A 91 -4.25 -7.25 -1.23
CA GLY A 91 -4.39 -5.88 -1.73
C GLY A 91 -3.04 -5.19 -2.00
N ALA A 92 -1.95 -5.61 -1.35
CA ALA A 92 -0.62 -5.05 -1.60
C ALA A 92 -0.07 -5.37 -2.99
N ILE A 93 -0.61 -6.39 -3.68
CA ILE A 93 -0.17 -6.77 -5.03
C ILE A 93 -0.51 -5.65 -6.04
N PRO A 94 -1.78 -5.28 -6.28
CA PRO A 94 -2.10 -4.20 -7.20
C PRO A 94 -1.49 -2.85 -6.74
N MET A 95 -1.55 -2.54 -5.45
CA MET A 95 -0.93 -1.31 -4.93
C MET A 95 0.58 -1.24 -5.20
N GLY A 96 1.28 -2.37 -5.19
CA GLY A 96 2.71 -2.46 -5.51
C GLY A 96 3.04 -2.39 -7.01
N LEU A 97 2.04 -2.61 -7.88
CA LEU A 97 2.19 -2.49 -9.33
C LEU A 97 2.08 -1.03 -9.80
N VAL A 98 1.33 -0.19 -9.09
CA VAL A 98 1.12 1.22 -9.47
C VAL A 98 2.43 2.03 -9.57
N PRO A 99 3.37 1.99 -8.61
CA PRO A 99 4.63 2.69 -8.79
C PRO A 99 5.44 2.20 -10.00
N ILE A 100 5.36 0.91 -10.32
CA ILE A 100 6.03 0.36 -11.50
C ILE A 100 5.46 0.98 -12.79
N LEU A 101 4.13 1.01 -12.92
CA LEU A 101 3.48 1.56 -14.12
C LEU A 101 3.66 3.08 -14.24
N GLU A 102 3.63 3.82 -13.13
CA GLU A 102 3.92 5.26 -13.14
C GLU A 102 5.37 5.54 -13.53
N GLY A 103 6.32 4.72 -13.05
CA GLY A 103 7.74 4.87 -13.38
C GLY A 103 8.06 4.72 -14.87
N PHE A 104 7.30 3.92 -15.63
CA PHE A 104 7.43 3.89 -17.09
C PHE A 104 7.17 5.27 -17.72
N THR A 105 6.16 6.00 -17.20
CA THR A 105 5.81 7.35 -17.65
C THR A 105 6.79 8.39 -17.13
N VAL A 106 7.18 8.33 -15.85
CA VAL A 106 8.14 9.25 -15.21
C VAL A 106 9.50 9.20 -15.92
N PHE A 107 10.05 7.99 -16.13
CA PHE A 107 11.37 7.81 -16.74
C PHE A 107 11.33 7.69 -18.27
N LYS A 108 10.13 7.69 -18.87
CA LYS A 108 9.91 7.56 -20.33
C LYS A 108 10.63 6.35 -20.94
N VAL A 109 10.59 5.21 -20.25
CA VAL A 109 11.32 3.99 -20.65
C VAL A 109 10.50 3.17 -21.63
N ASN A 110 10.94 3.10 -22.89
CA ASN A 110 10.31 2.25 -23.89
C ASN A 110 10.76 0.78 -23.74
N LEU A 111 9.84 -0.16 -24.02
CA LEU A 111 10.18 -1.56 -24.24
C LEU A 111 10.43 -1.79 -25.74
N PRO A 112 11.14 -2.87 -26.15
CA PRO A 112 11.35 -3.17 -27.56
C PRO A 112 10.04 -3.19 -28.34
N GLY A 113 9.85 -2.22 -29.25
CA GLY A 113 8.64 -2.08 -30.07
C GLY A 113 7.40 -1.51 -29.36
N ILE A 114 7.46 -1.15 -28.08
CA ILE A 114 6.30 -0.67 -27.30
C ILE A 114 6.61 0.66 -26.60
N HIS A 115 5.82 1.69 -26.91
CA HIS A 115 5.93 3.00 -26.28
C HIS A 115 5.56 2.96 -24.80
N TYR A 116 6.28 3.70 -23.94
CA TYR A 116 6.12 3.68 -22.48
C TYR A 116 4.68 3.97 -22.00
N LEU A 117 3.95 4.85 -22.68
CA LEU A 117 2.54 5.13 -22.36
C LEU A 117 1.65 3.89 -22.61
N ASN A 118 1.92 3.11 -23.65
CA ASN A 118 1.15 1.90 -23.94
C ASN A 118 1.42 0.81 -22.90
N VAL A 119 2.66 0.72 -22.42
CA VAL A 119 3.02 -0.17 -21.29
C VAL A 119 2.26 0.27 -20.03
N SER A 120 2.30 1.56 -19.70
CA SER A 120 1.63 2.11 -18.52
C SER A 120 0.11 1.88 -18.57
N LEU A 121 -0.51 2.08 -19.74
CA LEU A 121 -1.95 1.85 -19.95
C LEU A 121 -2.33 0.37 -19.83
N PHE A 122 -1.52 -0.53 -20.39
CA PHE A 122 -1.75 -1.97 -20.26
C PHE A 122 -1.65 -2.42 -18.79
N LEU A 123 -0.59 -1.99 -18.10
CA LEU A 123 -0.42 -2.29 -16.68
C LEU A 123 -1.54 -1.69 -15.84
N TRP A 124 -2.05 -0.51 -16.17
CA TRP A 124 -3.18 0.11 -15.48
C TRP A 124 -4.47 -0.73 -15.60
N TRP A 125 -4.79 -1.24 -16.79
CA TRP A 125 -5.95 -2.13 -16.95
C TRP A 125 -5.79 -3.46 -16.21
N PHE A 126 -4.59 -4.03 -16.27
CA PHE A 126 -4.28 -5.25 -15.52
C PHE A 126 -4.39 -5.01 -14.01
N ASP A 127 -3.88 -3.88 -13.54
CA ASP A 127 -3.97 -3.45 -12.14
C ASP A 127 -5.42 -3.23 -11.69
N ALA A 128 -6.23 -2.53 -12.50
CA ALA A 128 -7.66 -2.31 -12.23
C ALA A 128 -8.41 -3.63 -12.10
N PHE A 129 -8.13 -4.59 -12.98
CA PHE A 129 -8.71 -5.93 -12.89
C PHE A 129 -8.32 -6.64 -11.59
N LEU A 130 -7.04 -6.61 -11.22
CA LEU A 130 -6.56 -7.20 -9.97
C LEU A 130 -7.16 -6.52 -8.74
N ALA A 131 -7.19 -5.19 -8.71
CA ALA A 131 -7.71 -4.39 -7.61
C ALA A 131 -9.20 -4.68 -7.35
N VAL A 132 -10.02 -4.70 -8.40
CA VAL A 132 -11.45 -5.03 -8.28
C VAL A 132 -11.65 -6.48 -7.84
N THR A 133 -10.91 -7.42 -8.44
CA THR A 133 -11.01 -8.84 -8.11
C THR A 133 -10.65 -9.12 -6.66
N ILE A 134 -9.56 -8.51 -6.17
CA ILE A 134 -9.10 -8.68 -4.79
C ILE A 134 -9.99 -7.94 -3.80
N GLY A 135 -10.36 -6.70 -4.11
CA GLY A 135 -11.23 -5.88 -3.25
C GLY A 135 -12.58 -6.53 -3.03
N LEU A 136 -13.24 -6.99 -4.10
CA LEU A 136 -14.51 -7.71 -3.99
C LEU A 136 -14.31 -9.11 -3.41
N GLY A 137 -13.32 -9.85 -3.89
CA GLY A 137 -13.10 -11.25 -3.51
C GLY A 137 -12.76 -11.42 -2.03
N VAL A 138 -11.80 -10.65 -1.51
CA VAL A 138 -11.39 -10.75 -0.10
C VAL A 138 -12.50 -10.27 0.82
N VAL A 139 -13.17 -9.16 0.50
CA VAL A 139 -14.31 -8.67 1.30
C VAL A 139 -15.46 -9.68 1.29
N PHE A 140 -15.77 -10.31 0.16
CA PHE A 140 -16.78 -11.37 0.10
C PHE A 140 -16.39 -12.58 0.95
N LEU A 141 -15.10 -12.97 0.97
CA LEU A 141 -14.59 -14.02 1.84
C LEU A 141 -14.72 -13.68 3.33
N MET A 142 -14.54 -12.41 3.71
CA MET A 142 -14.78 -11.94 5.08
C MET A 142 -16.21 -12.23 5.54
N PHE A 143 -17.19 -12.05 4.65
CA PHE A 143 -18.61 -12.23 4.98
C PHE A 143 -19.07 -13.68 4.98
N THR A 144 -18.37 -14.57 4.27
CA THR A 144 -18.90 -15.91 3.94
C THR A 144 -18.10 -17.07 4.53
N ILE A 145 -16.76 -16.97 4.57
CA ILE A 145 -15.90 -18.13 4.88
C ILE A 145 -15.05 -17.89 6.13
N GLN A 146 -14.58 -16.67 6.35
CA GLN A 146 -13.66 -16.35 7.44
C GLN A 146 -14.41 -16.27 8.77
N LYS A 147 -14.11 -17.20 9.69
CA LYS A 147 -14.89 -17.40 10.93
C LYS A 147 -14.47 -16.54 12.13
N GLU A 148 -13.29 -15.92 12.09
CA GLU A 148 -12.64 -15.31 13.27
C GLU A 148 -12.69 -13.78 13.30
N HIS A 149 -13.68 -13.16 12.64
CA HIS A 149 -13.84 -11.71 12.69
C HIS A 149 -14.56 -11.28 13.97
N SER A 150 -13.79 -10.74 14.92
CA SER A 150 -14.33 -10.10 16.12
C SER A 150 -13.95 -8.62 16.16
N LEU A 151 -14.85 -7.76 16.66
CA LEU A 151 -14.58 -6.33 16.81
C LEU A 151 -13.36 -6.08 17.71
N LYS A 152 -13.15 -6.93 18.73
CA LYS A 152 -11.99 -6.85 19.62
C LYS A 152 -10.66 -7.03 18.87
N ASN A 153 -10.60 -7.92 17.87
CA ASN A 153 -9.37 -8.23 17.13
C ASN A 153 -9.23 -7.42 15.84
N MET A 154 -10.21 -6.57 15.52
CA MET A 154 -10.17 -5.72 14.34
C MET A 154 -8.98 -4.75 14.40
N THR A 155 -8.21 -4.74 13.31
CA THR A 155 -7.13 -3.78 13.07
C THR A 155 -7.35 -3.08 11.73
N ALA A 156 -6.59 -2.02 11.48
CA ALA A 156 -6.64 -1.31 10.20
C ALA A 156 -6.13 -2.16 9.01
N VAL A 157 -5.65 -3.39 9.23
CA VAL A 157 -5.30 -4.34 8.15
C VAL A 157 -6.48 -4.64 7.24
N TRP A 158 -7.71 -4.55 7.74
CA TRP A 158 -8.94 -4.71 6.94
C TRP A 158 -9.06 -3.71 5.78
N LEU A 159 -8.31 -2.60 5.82
CA LEU A 159 -8.28 -1.62 4.74
C LEU A 159 -7.49 -2.10 3.52
N LEU A 160 -6.50 -2.99 3.69
CA LEU A 160 -5.58 -3.37 2.61
C LEU A 160 -6.26 -3.87 1.32
N PRO A 161 -7.23 -4.81 1.36
CA PRO A 161 -7.88 -5.25 0.11
C PRO A 161 -8.75 -4.16 -0.53
N ILE A 162 -9.25 -3.22 0.26
CA ILE A 162 -10.17 -2.15 -0.18
C ILE A 162 -9.38 -1.05 -0.91
N VAL A 163 -8.26 -0.63 -0.33
CA VAL A 163 -7.42 0.50 -0.80
C VAL A 163 -6.86 0.29 -2.21
N ALA A 164 -6.72 -0.95 -2.68
CA ALA A 164 -6.21 -1.24 -4.01
C ALA A 164 -6.91 -0.43 -5.13
N CYS A 165 -8.25 -0.35 -5.09
CA CYS A 165 -9.01 0.29 -6.17
C CYS A 165 -8.75 1.80 -6.27
N GLU A 166 -8.67 2.53 -5.15
CA GLU A 166 -8.36 3.96 -5.19
C GLU A 166 -6.90 4.23 -5.57
N VAL A 167 -5.96 3.32 -5.26
CA VAL A 167 -4.57 3.48 -5.70
C VAL A 167 -4.50 3.39 -7.23
N THR A 168 -5.20 2.42 -7.83
CA THR A 168 -5.37 2.36 -9.28
C THR A 168 -6.09 3.60 -9.84
N ALA A 169 -7.09 4.13 -9.12
CA ALA A 169 -7.80 5.35 -9.53
C ALA A 169 -6.87 6.56 -9.59
N SER A 170 -5.99 6.74 -8.60
CA SER A 170 -5.00 7.82 -8.59
C SER A 170 -4.05 7.73 -9.78
N ALA A 171 -3.59 6.52 -10.11
CA ALA A 171 -2.76 6.26 -11.28
C ALA A 171 -3.48 6.59 -12.59
N GLY A 172 -4.79 6.35 -12.66
CA GLY A 172 -5.61 6.72 -13.81
C GLY A 172 -5.73 8.24 -13.98
N GLY A 173 -5.87 8.98 -12.88
CA GLY A 173 -5.80 10.45 -12.86
C GLY A 173 -4.43 10.98 -13.29
N PHE A 174 -3.35 10.34 -12.86
CA PHE A 174 -1.98 10.65 -13.29
C PHE A 174 -1.77 10.41 -14.79
N LEU A 175 -2.27 9.30 -15.34
CA LEU A 175 -2.06 8.92 -16.74
C LEU A 175 -2.94 9.70 -17.73
N ALA A 176 -4.17 10.03 -17.36
CA ALA A 176 -5.15 10.62 -18.28
C ALA A 176 -4.66 11.86 -19.06
N PRO A 177 -3.90 12.81 -18.48
CA PRO A 177 -3.35 13.96 -19.20
C PRO A 177 -2.46 13.60 -20.40
N TYR A 178 -1.80 12.43 -20.40
CA TYR A 178 -0.87 12.00 -21.45
C TYR A 178 -1.55 11.41 -22.69
N PHE A 179 -2.84 11.08 -22.61
CA PHE A 179 -3.56 10.43 -23.70
C PHE A 179 -4.48 11.39 -24.49
N ASN A 180 -4.95 10.93 -25.65
CA ASN A 180 -5.98 11.62 -26.41
C ASN A 180 -7.31 11.66 -25.62
N ILE A 181 -8.25 12.48 -26.07
CA ILE A 181 -9.52 12.70 -25.39
C ILE A 181 -10.34 11.43 -25.14
N HIS A 182 -10.33 10.48 -26.08
CA HIS A 182 -11.14 9.26 -25.97
C HIS A 182 -10.60 8.34 -24.87
N THR A 183 -9.29 8.04 -24.90
CA THR A 183 -8.64 7.22 -23.87
C THR A 183 -8.65 7.92 -22.50
N ALA A 184 -8.42 9.24 -22.46
CA ALA A 184 -8.46 10.02 -21.24
C ALA A 184 -9.84 9.98 -20.57
N LYS A 185 -10.94 10.14 -21.33
CA LYS A 185 -12.31 10.00 -20.80
C LYS A 185 -12.52 8.63 -20.15
N VAL A 186 -12.11 7.56 -20.81
CA VAL A 186 -12.25 6.20 -20.27
C VAL A 186 -11.47 6.04 -18.97
N LEU A 187 -10.21 6.51 -18.93
CA LEU A 187 -9.38 6.47 -17.71
C LEU A 187 -10.04 7.25 -16.56
N ILE A 188 -10.48 8.49 -16.82
CA ILE A 188 -11.07 9.36 -15.79
C ILE A 188 -12.34 8.73 -15.20
N PHE A 189 -13.31 8.36 -16.03
CA PHE A 189 -14.59 7.83 -15.53
C PHE A 189 -14.43 6.45 -14.88
N SER A 190 -13.60 5.57 -15.44
CA SER A 190 -13.31 4.27 -14.81
C SER A 190 -12.63 4.46 -13.46
N SER A 191 -11.74 5.46 -13.33
CA SER A 191 -11.06 5.77 -12.07
C SER A 191 -12.01 6.34 -11.01
N TYR A 192 -13.00 7.17 -11.38
CA TYR A 192 -14.04 7.59 -10.44
C TYR A 192 -14.87 6.40 -9.91
N VAL A 193 -15.13 5.39 -10.75
CA VAL A 193 -15.80 4.14 -10.32
C VAL A 193 -14.90 3.34 -9.37
N LEU A 194 -13.61 3.17 -9.70
CA LEU A 194 -12.64 2.49 -8.83
C LEU A 194 -12.49 3.20 -7.48
N TRP A 195 -12.44 4.54 -7.48
CA TRP A 195 -12.44 5.33 -6.25
C TRP A 195 -13.68 5.03 -5.39
N SER A 196 -14.85 4.93 -6.01
CA SER A 196 -16.12 4.64 -5.33
C SER A 196 -16.20 3.21 -4.78
N PHE A 197 -15.48 2.25 -5.36
CA PHE A 197 -15.34 0.90 -4.80
C PHE A 197 -14.45 0.85 -3.55
N SER A 198 -13.57 1.83 -3.34
CA SER A 198 -12.70 1.89 -2.16
C SER A 198 -13.24 2.83 -1.08
N VAL A 199 -13.25 4.14 -1.36
CA VAL A 199 -13.25 5.18 -0.30
C VAL A 199 -14.49 5.14 0.60
N PRO A 200 -15.72 5.01 0.09
CA PRO A 200 -16.91 4.90 0.95
C PRO A 200 -16.84 3.69 1.91
N LEU A 201 -16.35 2.55 1.42
CA LEU A 201 -16.19 1.35 2.23
C LEU A 201 -15.04 1.53 3.25
N ALA A 202 -13.93 2.14 2.83
CA ALA A 202 -12.82 2.46 3.71
C ALA A 202 -13.24 3.41 4.84
N PHE A 203 -14.06 4.44 4.57
CA PHE A 203 -14.61 5.32 5.60
C PHE A 203 -15.48 4.55 6.60
N SER A 204 -16.30 3.63 6.11
CA SER A 204 -17.12 2.76 6.98
C SER A 204 -16.23 1.92 7.92
N VAL A 205 -15.14 1.35 7.40
CA VAL A 205 -14.15 0.60 8.19
C VAL A 205 -13.44 1.51 9.20
N LEU A 206 -13.08 2.74 8.82
CA LEU A 206 -12.43 3.71 9.72
C LEU A 206 -13.36 4.15 10.87
N VAL A 207 -14.65 4.35 10.61
CA VAL A 207 -15.65 4.65 11.65
C VAL A 207 -15.75 3.50 12.65
N ILE A 208 -15.83 2.26 12.17
CA ILE A 208 -15.88 1.07 13.03
C ILE A 208 -14.56 0.92 13.81
N LEU A 209 -13.42 1.17 13.17
CA LEU A 209 -12.10 1.16 13.81
C LEU A 209 -12.02 2.19 14.94
N PHE A 210 -12.53 3.41 14.71
CA PHE A 210 -12.62 4.44 15.75
C PHE A 210 -13.47 3.95 16.93
N LEU A 211 -14.68 3.44 16.67
CA LEU A 211 -15.54 2.88 17.70
C LEU A 211 -14.81 1.80 18.49
N ARG A 212 -14.12 0.89 17.79
CA ARG A 212 -13.32 -0.19 18.37
C ARG A 212 -12.18 0.32 19.25
N LEU A 213 -11.52 1.43 18.89
CA LEU A 213 -10.46 2.04 19.71
C LEU A 213 -11.02 2.73 20.97
N VAL A 214 -12.28 3.17 20.93
CA VAL A 214 -12.97 3.75 22.08
C VAL A 214 -13.50 2.66 23.03
N THR A 215 -14.10 1.59 22.50
CA THR A 215 -14.78 0.55 23.29
C THR A 215 -13.86 -0.55 23.78
N HIS A 216 -12.75 -0.80 23.08
CA HIS A 216 -11.73 -1.75 23.49
C HIS A 216 -10.43 -0.99 23.76
N LYS A 217 -9.71 -1.36 24.84
CA LYS A 217 -8.37 -0.81 25.12
C LYS A 217 -7.48 -0.92 23.87
N LEU A 218 -6.53 0.02 23.74
CA LEU A 218 -5.47 -0.04 22.72
C LEU A 218 -4.92 -1.48 22.71
N PRO A 219 -5.00 -2.20 21.58
CA PRO A 219 -4.84 -3.66 21.58
C PRO A 219 -3.40 -4.14 21.63
N ASP A 220 -3.21 -5.42 21.30
CA ASP A 220 -1.94 -6.04 20.98
C ASP A 220 -1.01 -5.10 20.19
N ILE A 221 0.30 -5.29 20.39
CA ILE A 221 1.43 -4.50 19.87
C ILE A 221 1.33 -4.25 18.36
N ALA A 222 0.58 -5.10 17.65
CA ALA A 222 0.20 -4.95 16.24
C ALA A 222 -0.36 -3.55 15.88
N MET A 223 -1.12 -2.90 16.77
CA MET A 223 -1.66 -1.57 16.45
C MET A 223 -0.61 -0.48 16.30
N ALA A 224 0.58 -0.66 16.87
CA ALA A 224 1.67 0.30 16.73
C ALA A 224 2.05 0.52 15.26
N THR A 225 1.96 -0.52 14.44
CA THR A 225 2.28 -0.46 13.01
C THR A 225 1.03 -0.32 12.18
N THR A 226 -0.07 -1.00 12.53
CA THR A 226 -1.27 -1.00 11.67
C THR A 226 -2.04 0.31 11.74
N SER A 227 -1.96 1.10 12.82
CA SER A 227 -2.61 2.42 12.89
C SER A 227 -2.30 3.31 11.68
N TRP A 228 -1.07 3.23 11.16
CA TRP A 228 -0.62 3.96 9.98
C TRP A 228 -1.36 3.58 8.70
N LEU A 229 -1.89 2.37 8.59
CA LEU A 229 -2.68 1.92 7.42
C LEU A 229 -3.93 2.78 7.20
N THR A 230 -4.41 3.49 8.22
CA THR A 230 -5.52 4.46 8.09
C THR A 230 -5.20 5.61 7.14
N LEU A 231 -3.92 5.99 7.00
CA LEU A 231 -3.48 6.99 6.05
C LEU A 231 -3.54 6.50 4.59
N GLY A 232 -3.57 5.19 4.35
CA GLY A 232 -3.66 4.61 3.02
C GLY A 232 -4.87 5.12 2.25
N PRO A 233 -6.11 4.83 2.71
CA PRO A 233 -7.32 5.30 2.02
C PRO A 233 -7.53 6.80 2.11
N LEU A 234 -7.08 7.46 3.18
CA LEU A 234 -7.26 8.90 3.32
C LEU A 234 -6.31 9.67 2.39
N GLY A 235 -5.03 9.30 2.36
CA GLY A 235 -4.03 9.90 1.49
C GLY A 235 -4.30 9.61 0.02
N THR A 236 -4.52 8.35 -0.34
CA THR A 236 -4.81 7.98 -1.73
C THR A 236 -6.18 8.47 -2.20
N GLY A 237 -7.20 8.41 -1.33
CA GLY A 237 -8.53 8.91 -1.64
C GLY A 237 -8.53 10.40 -1.95
N ALA A 238 -7.77 11.18 -1.18
CA ALA A 238 -7.51 12.59 -1.46
C ALA A 238 -6.71 12.78 -2.77
N LEU A 239 -5.59 12.06 -2.92
CA LEU A 239 -4.73 12.14 -4.11
C LEU A 239 -5.52 11.85 -5.40
N SER A 240 -6.35 10.81 -5.39
CA SER A 240 -7.15 10.41 -6.54
C SER A 240 -8.08 11.52 -7.01
N LEU A 241 -8.81 12.16 -6.09
CA LEU A 241 -9.73 13.24 -6.43
C LEU A 241 -9.00 14.47 -6.95
N LEU A 242 -7.83 14.79 -6.38
CA LEU A 242 -6.98 15.88 -6.85
C LEU A 242 -6.48 15.63 -8.28
N LEU A 243 -5.97 14.43 -8.56
CA LEU A 243 -5.45 14.06 -9.88
C LEU A 243 -6.56 13.91 -10.92
N LEU A 244 -7.69 13.30 -10.55
CA LEU A 244 -8.84 13.13 -11.45
C LEU A 244 -9.51 14.47 -11.75
N GLY A 245 -9.63 15.36 -10.77
CA GLY A 245 -10.11 16.73 -10.97
C GLY A 245 -9.22 17.50 -11.95
N HIS A 246 -7.90 17.49 -11.71
CA HIS A 246 -6.94 18.14 -12.60
C HIS A 246 -6.94 17.56 -14.02
N ALA A 247 -6.98 16.23 -14.17
CA ALA A 247 -7.06 15.59 -15.47
C ALA A 247 -8.38 15.90 -16.20
N SER A 248 -9.46 16.05 -15.44
CA SER A 248 -10.77 16.43 -15.97
C SER A 248 -10.76 17.85 -16.53
N ASP A 249 -10.09 18.78 -15.85
CA ASP A 249 -9.89 20.17 -16.31
C ASP A 249 -9.16 20.22 -17.66
N ILE A 250 -8.09 19.44 -17.80
CA ILE A 250 -7.26 19.42 -19.01
C ILE A 250 -7.99 18.77 -20.20
N LYS A 251 -8.81 17.75 -19.95
CA LYS A 251 -9.33 16.86 -21.01
C LYS A 251 -10.80 17.06 -21.31
N LEU A 252 -11.65 17.31 -20.32
CA LEU A 252 -13.10 17.34 -20.51
C LEU A 252 -13.58 18.71 -21.00
N HIS A 253 -14.88 18.82 -21.29
CA HIS A 253 -15.47 20.10 -21.69
C HIS A 253 -15.35 21.12 -20.55
N GLU A 254 -15.01 22.36 -20.92
CA GLU A 254 -14.60 23.46 -20.02
C GLU A 254 -15.42 23.52 -18.71
N ASN A 255 -16.74 23.71 -18.79
CA ASN A 255 -17.59 23.82 -17.59
C ASN A 255 -17.61 22.58 -16.70
N PHE A 256 -17.53 21.38 -17.29
CA PHE A 256 -17.61 20.13 -16.53
C PHE A 256 -16.24 19.74 -15.96
N GLY A 257 -15.16 19.95 -16.73
CA GLY A 257 -13.79 19.74 -16.30
C GLY A 257 -13.42 20.65 -15.12
N GLU A 258 -13.73 21.95 -15.24
CA GLU A 258 -13.47 22.95 -14.20
C GLU A 258 -14.23 22.62 -12.91
N PHE A 259 -15.51 22.24 -13.02
CA PHE A 259 -16.30 21.81 -11.87
C PHE A 259 -15.65 20.62 -11.14
N LEU A 260 -15.24 19.59 -11.88
CA LEU A 260 -14.59 18.41 -11.30
C LEU A 260 -13.24 18.75 -10.67
N ASN A 261 -12.50 19.72 -11.22
CA ASN A 261 -11.26 20.21 -10.64
C ASN A 261 -11.49 20.88 -9.28
N HIS A 262 -12.42 21.84 -9.21
CA HIS A 262 -12.78 22.49 -7.94
C HIS A 262 -13.33 21.50 -6.92
N PHE A 263 -14.17 20.57 -7.36
CA PHE A 263 -14.66 19.48 -6.51
C PHE A 263 -13.50 18.64 -5.96
N GLY A 264 -12.57 18.24 -6.81
CA GLY A 264 -11.38 17.46 -6.43
C GLY A 264 -10.48 18.17 -5.42
N ILE A 265 -10.27 19.48 -5.58
CA ILE A 265 -9.49 20.29 -4.64
C ILE A 265 -10.17 20.37 -3.27
N ILE A 266 -11.45 20.75 -3.23
CA ILE A 266 -12.19 20.92 -1.96
C ILE A 266 -12.25 19.59 -1.21
N THR A 267 -12.68 18.54 -1.89
CA THR A 267 -12.82 17.21 -1.27
C THR A 267 -11.47 16.61 -0.89
N GLY A 268 -10.44 16.77 -1.73
CA GLY A 268 -9.08 16.34 -1.43
C GLY A 268 -8.53 16.98 -0.15
N ILE A 269 -8.72 18.28 0.04
CA ILE A 269 -8.30 18.99 1.27
C ILE A 269 -9.06 18.49 2.51
N LEU A 270 -10.38 18.27 2.40
CA LEU A 270 -11.18 17.77 3.53
C LEU A 270 -10.73 16.36 3.96
N ILE A 271 -10.51 15.46 3.00
CA ILE A 271 -10.01 14.10 3.29
C ILE A 271 -8.58 14.16 3.83
N TRP A 272 -7.71 15.02 3.28
CA TRP A 272 -6.36 15.25 3.78
C TRP A 272 -6.36 15.74 5.24
N GLY A 273 -7.27 16.65 5.60
CA GLY A 273 -7.43 17.11 6.98
C GLY A 273 -7.81 15.99 7.94
N TYR A 274 -8.68 15.07 7.51
CA TYR A 274 -9.00 13.87 8.30
C TYR A 274 -7.81 12.90 8.39
N ALA A 275 -7.04 12.75 7.32
CA ALA A 275 -5.78 11.99 7.32
C ALA A 275 -4.77 12.56 8.33
N LEU A 276 -4.65 13.88 8.43
CA LEU A 276 -3.76 14.54 9.38
C LEU A 276 -4.08 14.15 10.83
N TRP A 277 -5.38 14.07 11.18
CA TRP A 277 -5.79 13.59 12.50
C TRP A 277 -5.30 12.16 12.77
N TRP A 278 -5.50 11.24 11.81
CA TRP A 278 -5.02 9.86 11.92
C TRP A 278 -3.49 9.75 11.94
N TRP A 279 -2.77 10.65 11.27
CA TRP A 279 -1.31 10.72 11.31
C TRP A 279 -0.82 11.08 12.72
N ILE A 280 -1.44 12.08 13.36
CA ILE A 280 -1.14 12.45 14.76
C ILE A 280 -1.42 11.27 15.69
N MET A 281 -2.59 10.64 15.54
CA MET A 281 -2.96 9.48 16.37
C MET A 281 -1.99 8.30 16.18
N SER A 282 -1.58 8.03 14.94
CA SER A 282 -0.63 6.96 14.63
C SER A 282 0.72 7.20 15.32
N TRP A 283 1.23 8.42 15.31
CA TRP A 283 2.43 8.79 16.08
C TRP A 283 2.26 8.57 17.59
N LEU A 284 1.17 9.05 18.18
CA LEU A 284 0.91 8.88 19.62
C LEU A 284 0.85 7.40 20.03
N ILE A 285 0.19 6.57 19.20
CA ILE A 285 0.10 5.13 19.41
C ILE A 285 1.48 4.48 19.27
N THR A 286 2.23 4.78 18.21
CA THR A 286 3.55 4.20 17.98
C THR A 286 4.53 4.58 19.09
N LEU A 287 4.55 5.84 19.53
CA LEU A 287 5.44 6.29 20.62
C LEU A 287 5.12 5.62 21.96
N LYS A 288 3.84 5.33 22.24
CA LYS A 288 3.44 4.55 23.42
C LYS A 288 4.05 3.14 23.37
N TYR A 289 3.82 2.39 22.31
CA TYR A 289 4.30 1.00 22.20
C TYR A 289 5.81 0.90 21.99
N PHE A 290 6.44 1.92 21.40
CA PHE A 290 7.89 1.95 21.28
C PHE A 290 8.57 1.97 22.65
N LYS A 291 8.01 2.71 23.62
CA LYS A 291 8.47 2.71 25.02
C LYS A 291 8.25 1.37 25.73
N GLU A 292 7.31 0.56 25.26
CA GLU A 292 6.99 -0.77 25.79
C GLU A 292 7.81 -1.90 25.12
N GLY A 293 8.71 -1.57 24.17
CA GLY A 293 9.61 -2.54 23.54
C GLY A 293 9.06 -3.19 22.26
N LEU A 294 8.52 -2.40 21.34
CA LEU A 294 7.94 -2.86 20.07
C LEU A 294 8.92 -3.78 19.27
N PRO A 295 8.60 -5.09 19.11
CA PRO A 295 9.44 -5.99 18.33
C PRO A 295 9.30 -5.72 16.83
N PHE A 296 10.38 -6.00 16.09
CA PHE A 296 10.35 -5.92 14.63
C PHE A 296 9.50 -7.06 14.05
N SER A 297 8.62 -6.71 13.12
CA SER A 297 7.85 -7.65 12.29
C SER A 297 7.73 -7.11 10.88
N MET A 298 7.32 -7.95 9.92
CA MET A 298 6.99 -7.48 8.57
C MET A 298 5.88 -6.41 8.55
N GLY A 299 5.08 -6.32 9.62
CA GLY A 299 4.06 -5.27 9.77
C GLY A 299 4.63 -3.85 9.81
N TRP A 300 5.93 -3.66 10.12
CA TRP A 300 6.58 -2.34 10.09
C TRP A 300 6.59 -1.70 8.69
N TRP A 301 6.43 -2.48 7.62
CA TRP A 301 6.27 -1.91 6.27
C TRP A 301 5.02 -1.02 6.13
N ALA A 302 4.05 -1.13 7.05
CA ALA A 302 2.91 -0.21 7.15
C ALA A 302 3.31 1.26 7.41
N PHE A 303 4.54 1.53 7.86
CA PHE A 303 5.04 2.90 8.03
C PHE A 303 5.41 3.60 6.71
N THR A 304 5.48 2.87 5.60
CA THR A 304 5.98 3.40 4.31
C THR A 304 4.84 3.87 3.42
N PHE A 305 4.18 2.96 2.72
CA PHE A 305 3.14 3.28 1.73
C PHE A 305 2.08 4.29 2.19
N PRO A 306 1.44 4.13 3.36
CA PRO A 306 0.43 5.09 3.83
C PRO A 306 0.98 6.51 4.05
N VAL A 307 2.19 6.64 4.59
CA VAL A 307 2.87 7.94 4.73
C VAL A 307 3.25 8.50 3.37
N GLY A 308 3.64 7.63 2.44
CA GLY A 308 3.95 8.02 1.08
C GLY A 308 2.75 8.61 0.36
N VAL A 309 1.60 7.93 0.32
CA VAL A 309 0.41 8.47 -0.36
C VAL A 309 -0.14 9.73 0.33
N PHE A 310 -0.02 9.83 1.66
CA PHE A 310 -0.33 11.07 2.38
C PHE A 310 0.61 12.21 1.95
N THR A 311 1.91 11.96 1.81
CA THR A 311 2.88 12.91 1.25
C THR A 311 2.53 13.29 -0.20
N ALA A 312 2.16 12.33 -1.04
CA ALA A 312 1.78 12.58 -2.43
C ALA A 312 0.57 13.52 -2.53
N SER A 313 -0.48 13.26 -1.74
CA SER A 313 -1.64 14.15 -1.68
C SER A 313 -1.27 15.56 -1.20
N THR A 314 -0.34 15.66 -0.24
CA THR A 314 0.18 16.95 0.25
C THR A 314 0.86 17.74 -0.88
N TYR A 315 1.72 17.10 -1.67
CA TYR A 315 2.33 17.72 -2.84
C TYR A 315 1.33 18.07 -3.94
N ALA A 316 0.30 17.23 -4.16
CA ALA A 316 -0.76 17.51 -5.12
C ALA A 316 -1.55 18.77 -4.72
N ILE A 317 -1.88 18.94 -3.43
CA ILE A 317 -2.53 20.16 -2.93
C ILE A 317 -1.63 21.38 -3.17
N TYR A 318 -0.32 21.29 -2.86
CA TYR A 318 0.61 22.39 -3.15
C TYR A 318 0.61 22.74 -4.65
N ASN A 319 0.72 21.75 -5.53
CA ASN A 319 0.80 21.97 -6.98
C ASN A 319 -0.48 22.61 -7.55
N LEU A 320 -1.65 22.32 -6.96
CA LEU A 320 -2.94 22.85 -7.42
C LEU A 320 -3.32 24.19 -6.79
N THR A 321 -2.89 24.46 -5.55
CA THR A 321 -3.29 25.65 -4.79
C THR A 321 -2.21 26.72 -4.66
N GLY A 322 -0.94 26.35 -4.82
CA GLY A 322 0.21 27.23 -4.60
C GLY A 322 0.50 27.56 -3.13
N TYR A 323 -0.24 27.00 -2.17
CA TYR A 323 -0.02 27.29 -0.75
C TYR A 323 1.26 26.62 -0.22
N GLU A 324 2.30 27.41 0.03
CA GLU A 324 3.64 26.96 0.44
C GLU A 324 3.67 26.10 1.72
N ILE A 325 2.67 26.21 2.60
CA ILE A 325 2.58 25.34 3.78
C ILE A 325 2.54 23.86 3.41
N PHE A 326 1.85 23.49 2.33
CA PHE A 326 1.77 22.09 1.88
C PHE A 326 3.10 21.60 1.30
N LYS A 327 3.91 22.48 0.71
CA LYS A 327 5.27 22.14 0.26
C LYS A 327 6.19 21.84 1.44
N ILE A 328 6.15 22.68 2.48
CA ILE A 328 6.93 22.48 3.71
C ILE A 328 6.54 21.17 4.38
N LEU A 329 5.23 20.93 4.54
CA LEU A 329 4.71 19.66 5.07
C LEU A 329 5.12 18.47 4.20
N GLY A 330 5.06 18.61 2.88
CA GLY A 330 5.52 17.59 1.93
C GLY A 330 6.99 17.21 2.16
N TYR A 331 7.88 18.18 2.38
CA TYR A 331 9.29 17.88 2.70
C TYR A 331 9.44 17.17 4.05
N ILE A 332 8.70 17.61 5.08
CA ILE A 332 8.72 16.96 6.41
C ILE A 332 8.28 15.49 6.28
N PHE A 333 7.17 15.22 5.60
CA PHE A 333 6.65 13.87 5.42
C PHE A 333 7.54 13.02 4.51
N THR A 334 8.21 13.63 3.53
CA THR A 334 9.23 12.94 2.71
C THR A 334 10.40 12.44 3.56
N VAL A 335 10.95 13.30 4.42
CA VAL A 335 12.05 12.92 5.33
C VAL A 335 11.61 11.81 6.29
N GLN A 336 10.39 11.91 6.83
CA GLN A 336 9.78 10.86 7.64
C GLN A 336 9.69 9.52 6.87
N LEU A 337 9.13 9.54 5.66
CA LEU A 337 8.97 8.35 4.82
C LEU A 337 10.31 7.66 4.57
N LEU A 338 11.33 8.42 4.13
CA LEU A 338 12.65 7.86 3.83
C LEU A 338 13.31 7.29 5.08
N THR A 339 13.16 7.96 6.22
CA THR A 339 13.69 7.47 7.52
C THR A 339 13.05 6.14 7.89
N PHE A 340 11.72 6.03 7.80
CA PHE A 340 11.02 4.78 8.03
C PHE A 340 11.43 3.69 7.03
N TRP A 341 11.51 4.02 5.74
CA TRP A 341 11.92 3.07 4.71
C TRP A 341 13.32 2.49 5.00
N PHE A 342 14.32 3.34 5.30
CA PHE A 342 15.67 2.86 5.62
C PHE A 342 15.68 1.96 6.86
N ILE A 343 15.03 2.37 7.96
CA ILE A 343 14.97 1.59 9.20
C ILE A 343 14.36 0.20 8.93
N VAL A 344 13.23 0.15 8.24
CA VAL A 344 12.50 -1.09 7.98
C VAL A 344 13.26 -1.97 6.98
N PHE A 345 13.84 -1.39 5.94
CA PHE A 345 14.65 -2.12 4.96
C PHE A 345 15.86 -2.80 5.63
N PHE A 346 16.65 -2.05 6.40
CA PHE A 346 17.82 -2.62 7.09
C PHE A 346 17.44 -3.66 8.16
N LYS A 347 16.30 -3.51 8.84
CA LYS A 347 15.80 -4.54 9.76
C LYS A 347 15.25 -5.79 9.05
N THR A 348 14.85 -5.67 7.79
CA THR A 348 14.39 -6.80 6.98
C THR A 348 15.56 -7.68 6.50
N LEU A 349 16.74 -7.09 6.22
CA LEU A 349 17.91 -7.82 5.69
C LEU A 349 18.37 -9.02 6.56
N PRO A 350 18.54 -8.90 7.89
CA PRO A 350 18.91 -10.04 8.73
C PRO A 350 17.89 -11.17 8.70
N GLY A 351 16.60 -10.83 8.57
CA GLY A 351 15.51 -11.79 8.49
C GLY A 351 15.40 -12.50 7.15
N ILE A 352 15.78 -11.83 6.06
CA ILE A 352 16.04 -12.46 4.77
C ILE A 352 17.26 -13.38 4.90
N TRP A 353 18.38 -12.88 5.41
CA TRP A 353 19.65 -13.62 5.49
C TRP A 353 19.57 -14.92 6.31
N SER A 354 18.82 -14.91 7.40
CA SER A 354 18.60 -16.07 8.28
C SER A 354 17.40 -16.92 7.86
N GLY A 355 16.59 -16.44 6.93
CA GLY A 355 15.38 -17.08 6.45
C GLY A 355 14.23 -17.15 7.46
N TYR A 356 14.34 -16.59 8.68
CA TYR A 356 13.26 -16.71 9.68
C TYR A 356 12.00 -15.94 9.28
N LEU A 357 12.10 -14.89 8.46
CA LEU A 357 10.94 -14.15 7.93
C LEU A 357 10.13 -14.96 6.92
N PHE A 358 10.69 -16.03 6.37
CA PHE A 358 9.98 -16.98 5.48
C PHE A 358 9.38 -18.17 6.25
N ASN A 359 9.56 -18.25 7.58
CA ASN A 359 8.75 -19.15 8.39
C ASN A 359 7.39 -18.50 8.59
N ALA A 360 6.31 -19.27 8.39
CA ALA A 360 5.11 -19.00 9.14
C ALA A 360 5.50 -19.20 10.62
N PRO A 361 5.61 -18.14 11.44
CA PRO A 361 5.68 -18.37 12.86
C PRO A 361 4.42 -19.14 13.25
N CYS A 362 4.47 -19.97 14.29
CA CYS A 362 3.24 -20.50 14.88
C CYS A 362 2.36 -19.27 15.16
N LEU A 363 1.31 -19.09 14.36
CA LEU A 363 0.54 -17.84 14.37
C LEU A 363 -0.13 -17.75 15.75
N SER A 364 -0.09 -16.58 16.36
CA SER A 364 -1.16 -16.25 17.30
C SER A 364 -2.43 -16.19 16.46
N GLU A 365 -3.41 -17.01 16.81
CA GLU A 365 -4.74 -16.98 16.19
C GLU A 365 -5.36 -15.57 16.29
N GLU A 366 -4.88 -14.74 17.23
CA GLU A 366 -5.43 -13.40 17.50
C GLU A 366 -4.76 -12.24 16.75
N SER A 367 -3.49 -12.31 16.35
CA SER A 367 -2.78 -11.11 15.85
C SER A 367 -1.98 -11.25 14.57
N GLY A 368 -1.84 -12.47 14.02
CA GLY A 368 -1.08 -12.68 12.78
C GLY A 368 0.40 -12.28 12.88
N LEU A 369 0.88 -11.98 14.09
CA LEU A 369 2.26 -11.70 14.41
C LEU A 369 2.97 -13.00 14.82
N PRO A 370 4.32 -13.03 14.75
CA PRO A 370 5.06 -14.16 15.25
C PRO A 370 4.84 -14.38 16.75
N LYS A 371 4.37 -15.57 17.17
CA LYS A 371 4.49 -15.99 18.57
C LYS A 371 5.97 -16.02 18.97
N ASN A 372 6.20 -15.84 20.27
CA ASN A 372 7.54 -15.91 20.83
C ASN A 372 8.15 -17.30 20.59
N MET A 373 9.47 -17.37 20.37
CA MET A 373 10.14 -18.60 19.90
C MET A 373 10.03 -19.76 20.91
N GLU A 374 9.87 -19.46 22.20
CA GLU A 374 9.62 -20.42 23.27
C GLU A 374 8.21 -21.03 23.24
N GLU A 375 7.18 -20.25 22.86
CA GLU A 375 5.81 -20.77 22.70
C GLU A 375 5.69 -21.68 21.47
N CYS A 376 6.47 -21.39 20.42
CA CYS A 376 6.56 -22.25 19.23
C CYS A 376 7.15 -23.64 19.56
N LYS A 377 8.06 -23.73 20.52
CA LYS A 377 8.65 -25.02 20.94
C LYS A 377 7.65 -25.88 21.70
N LYS A 378 6.83 -25.28 22.58
CA LYS A 378 5.78 -26.00 23.32
C LYS A 378 4.72 -26.65 22.42
N PHE A 379 4.46 -26.08 21.24
CA PHE A 379 3.54 -26.67 20.26
C PHE A 379 4.15 -27.87 19.52
N LYS A 380 5.47 -27.85 19.24
CA LYS A 380 6.18 -28.98 18.62
C LYS A 380 6.32 -30.21 19.51
N GLU A 381 6.18 -30.06 20.82
CA GLU A 381 6.25 -31.18 21.79
C GLU A 381 4.89 -31.85 22.03
N LYS A 382 3.82 -31.38 21.35
CA LYS A 382 2.45 -31.91 21.48
C LYS A 382 1.91 -32.63 20.24
N ASP A 383 2.68 -32.74 19.17
CA ASP A 383 2.34 -33.53 17.97
C ASP A 383 3.13 -34.83 17.90
#